data_AF-V5H3V7-F1
#
_entry.id   AF-V5H3V7-F1
#
_cell.length_a   1.000
_cell.length_b   1.000
_cell.length_c   1.000
_cell.angle_alpha   90.00
_cell.angle_beta   90.00
_cell.angle_gamma   90.00
#
_symmetry.space_group_name_H-M   'P 1'
#
loop_
_entity.id
_entity.type
_entity.pdbx_description
1 polymer ?
#
loop_
_entity_poly.entity_id
_entity_poly.type
_entity_poly.pdbx_seq_one_letter_code
_entity_poly.pdbx_strand_id
1 'polypeptide(L)'
;MGNYSITYAIYNPKWTYGIDERLLKIGASEVTPEEYEQYMHGLIFCPKCFTPLSRNPSKKNVSKNAKTAHFRHLPSFKHIPCAYHTIQKEGLNYVNDELTRETEEDGHFKRVKEWAKLPPEEYMKGDKKVTYNGINHDPEGEITEEVIPRHNGSKVKVGSNIETVQYICWNLDALLNVGFSLPGKQATLPLKDLLYSTQMLRRDISEEPQLFYGKMKGFHYQAFSNRTKIQCHGNKFMYIYTKNELDERRSYGADSIGRYVMFYGSVKWDEQKKTICHVR
;
A
#
# COMPACT_ATOMS: atom_id res chain seq x y z
N MET A 1 -5.53 -0.73 -4.47
CA MET A 1 -5.76 -1.97 -3.69
C MET A 1 -7.07 -2.62 -4.13
N GLY A 2 -7.08 -3.84 -4.69
CA GLY A 2 -8.34 -4.49 -5.08
C GLY A 2 -8.26 -5.65 -6.09
N ASN A 3 -7.10 -5.91 -6.69
CA ASN A 3 -6.96 -6.97 -7.69
C ASN A 3 -6.56 -8.35 -7.13
N TYR A 4 -6.26 -8.44 -5.83
CA TYR A 4 -5.81 -9.67 -5.17
C TYR A 4 -6.68 -10.00 -3.96
N SER A 5 -6.84 -11.28 -3.69
CA SER A 5 -7.66 -11.80 -2.59
C SER A 5 -7.07 -11.56 -1.20
N ILE A 6 -5.76 -11.31 -1.11
CA ILE A 6 -5.04 -11.04 0.14
C ILE A 6 -4.38 -9.67 0.01
N THR A 7 -4.86 -8.68 0.76
CA THR A 7 -4.36 -7.30 0.73
C THR A 7 -3.38 -7.01 1.86
N TYR A 8 -3.37 -7.81 2.92
CA TYR A 8 -2.38 -7.80 3.99
C TYR A 8 -2.11 -9.21 4.53
N ALA A 9 -0.97 -9.36 5.20
CA ALA A 9 -0.59 -10.56 5.95
C ALA A 9 -0.36 -10.20 7.43
N ILE A 10 -0.52 -11.19 8.31
CA ILE A 10 -0.15 -11.07 9.72
C ILE A 10 1.32 -11.45 9.85
N TYR A 11 2.18 -10.50 10.24
CA TYR A 11 3.57 -10.77 10.59
C TYR A 11 3.68 -11.06 12.09
N ASN A 12 4.21 -12.24 12.43
CA ASN A 12 4.52 -12.57 13.82
C ASN A 12 5.80 -13.42 13.89
N PRO A 13 6.93 -12.84 14.35
CA PRO A 13 8.20 -13.57 14.42
C PRO A 13 8.25 -14.61 15.55
N LYS A 14 7.29 -14.58 16.49
CA LYS A 14 7.24 -15.46 17.66
C LYS A 14 6.22 -16.59 17.52
N TRP A 15 5.55 -16.68 16.38
CA TRP A 15 4.52 -17.68 16.13
C TRP A 15 4.89 -18.55 14.93
N THR A 16 4.54 -19.83 15.03
CA THR A 16 4.73 -20.80 13.95
C THR A 16 3.42 -21.55 13.72
N TYR A 17 3.15 -21.87 12.45
CA TYR A 17 1.96 -22.60 12.06
C TYR A 17 1.80 -23.93 12.82
N GLY A 18 0.57 -24.22 13.27
CA GLY A 18 0.23 -25.42 14.03
C GLY A 18 0.22 -25.24 15.56
N ILE A 19 0.68 -24.09 16.06
CA ILE A 19 0.46 -23.66 17.46
C ILE A 19 -0.93 -23.03 17.58
N ASP A 20 -1.43 -22.86 18.81
CA ASP A 20 -2.66 -22.13 19.13
C ASP A 20 -2.79 -20.81 18.32
N GLU A 21 -3.79 -20.78 17.44
CA GLU A 21 -4.09 -19.69 16.52
C GLU A 21 -4.43 -18.40 17.26
N ARG A 22 -4.95 -18.50 18.48
CA ARG A 22 -5.29 -17.34 19.32
C ARG A 22 -4.04 -16.51 19.66
N LEU A 23 -2.87 -17.14 19.67
CA LEU A 23 -1.60 -16.48 19.94
C LEU A 23 -1.02 -15.75 18.72
N LEU A 24 -1.48 -16.08 17.49
CA LEU A 24 -0.94 -15.48 16.28
C LEU A 24 -1.09 -13.96 16.27
N LYS A 25 -2.17 -13.42 16.82
CA LYS A 25 -2.43 -11.98 16.84
C LYS A 25 -1.72 -11.25 17.98
N ILE A 26 -1.22 -11.97 18.99
CA ILE A 26 -0.60 -11.36 20.16
C ILE A 26 0.80 -10.85 19.77
N GLY A 27 0.96 -9.52 19.80
CA GLY A 27 2.22 -8.87 19.43
C GLY A 27 2.55 -8.96 17.94
N ALA A 28 1.56 -9.25 17.09
CA ALA A 28 1.71 -9.26 15.65
C ALA A 28 1.45 -7.89 15.03
N SER A 29 1.92 -7.70 13.80
CA SER A 29 1.62 -6.53 12.99
C SER A 29 1.03 -6.92 11.65
N GLU A 30 0.17 -6.06 11.11
CA GLU A 30 -0.34 -6.20 9.75
C GLU A 30 0.67 -5.61 8.77
N VAL A 31 0.93 -6.33 7.68
CA VAL A 31 1.90 -5.94 6.66
C VAL A 31 1.26 -6.10 5.28
N THR A 32 1.23 -5.03 4.50
CA THR A 32 0.82 -5.08 3.08
C THR A 32 1.96 -5.56 2.18
N PRO A 33 1.69 -5.95 0.92
CA PRO A 33 2.76 -6.34 -0.01
C PRO A 33 3.81 -5.25 -0.24
N GLU A 34 3.48 -3.97 -0.12
CA GLU A 34 4.44 -2.86 -0.27
C GLU A 34 5.36 -2.75 0.94
N GLU A 35 4.83 -3.05 2.13
CA GLU A 35 5.48 -2.93 3.43
C GLU A 35 6.32 -4.16 3.81
N TYR A 36 6.22 -5.22 3.03
CA TYR A 36 6.94 -6.46 3.28
C TYR A 36 8.45 -6.26 3.10
N GLU A 37 9.18 -6.70 4.12
CA GLU A 37 10.64 -6.73 4.12
C GLU A 37 11.19 -8.16 4.05
N GLN A 38 12.41 -8.31 3.55
CA GLN A 38 13.00 -9.63 3.32
C GLN A 38 13.14 -10.46 4.62
N TYR A 39 13.32 -9.82 5.77
CA TYR A 39 13.40 -10.50 7.08
C TYR A 39 12.06 -11.09 7.53
N MET A 40 10.94 -10.67 6.94
CA MET A 40 9.60 -11.20 7.24
C MET A 40 9.33 -12.53 6.50
N HIS A 41 10.27 -12.97 5.66
CA HIS A 41 10.13 -14.21 4.91
C HIS A 41 9.91 -15.41 5.83
N GLY A 42 8.86 -16.19 5.57
CA GLY A 42 8.49 -17.35 6.38
C GLY A 42 7.80 -17.03 7.71
N LEU A 43 7.59 -15.74 8.02
CA LEU A 43 7.00 -15.26 9.28
C LEU A 43 5.70 -14.48 9.05
N ILE A 44 5.12 -14.60 7.86
CA ILE A 44 3.87 -13.96 7.46
C ILE A 44 2.77 -15.01 7.24
N PHE A 45 1.57 -14.70 7.72
CA PHE A 45 0.47 -15.65 7.80
C PHE A 45 -0.82 -15.07 7.24
N CYS A 46 -1.67 -15.96 6.73
CA CYS A 46 -2.97 -15.59 6.18
C CYS A 46 -3.90 -15.12 7.30
N PRO A 47 -4.57 -13.95 7.17
CA PRO A 47 -5.48 -13.48 8.21
C PRO A 47 -6.76 -14.31 8.35
N LYS A 48 -7.04 -15.25 7.42
CA LYS A 48 -8.24 -16.10 7.42
C LYS A 48 -7.99 -17.54 7.84
N CYS A 49 -7.01 -18.21 7.22
CA CYS A 49 -6.71 -19.62 7.50
C CYS A 49 -5.38 -19.82 8.25
N PHE A 50 -4.67 -18.74 8.59
CA PHE A 50 -3.42 -18.73 9.37
C PHE A 50 -2.24 -19.53 8.80
N THR A 51 -2.41 -20.15 7.63
CA THR A 51 -1.32 -20.82 6.93
C THR A 51 -0.25 -19.82 6.49
N PRO A 52 1.03 -20.24 6.39
CA PRO A 52 2.11 -19.39 5.92
C PRO A 52 1.87 -18.86 4.49
N LEU A 53 2.26 -17.60 4.28
CA LEU A 53 2.17 -16.92 3.00
C LEU A 53 3.57 -16.69 2.40
N SER A 54 3.60 -16.46 1.09
CA SER A 54 4.74 -15.90 0.38
C SER A 54 4.34 -14.65 -0.37
N ARG A 55 5.29 -13.73 -0.56
CA ARG A 55 5.12 -12.57 -1.42
C ARG A 55 5.68 -12.82 -2.81
N ASN A 56 4.96 -12.41 -3.84
CA ASN A 56 5.39 -12.51 -5.23
C ASN A 56 5.23 -11.15 -5.94
N PRO A 57 6.31 -10.58 -6.53
CA PRO A 57 7.70 -11.01 -6.40
C PRO A 57 8.22 -10.93 -4.95
N SER A 58 9.24 -11.72 -4.61
CA SER A 58 9.78 -11.72 -3.25
C SER A 58 10.51 -10.42 -2.90
N LYS A 59 11.31 -9.90 -3.83
CA LYS A 59 12.21 -8.75 -3.61
C LYS A 59 11.77 -7.43 -4.25
N LYS A 60 10.94 -7.48 -5.30
CA LYS A 60 10.56 -6.31 -6.11
C LYS A 60 9.08 -6.00 -5.92
N ASN A 61 8.70 -4.73 -6.11
CA ASN A 61 7.29 -4.31 -6.05
C ASN A 61 6.54 -4.60 -7.35
N VAL A 62 7.26 -4.89 -8.44
CA VAL A 62 6.70 -5.18 -9.76
C VAL A 62 7.38 -6.44 -10.34
N SER A 63 6.57 -7.35 -10.87
CA SER A 63 7.01 -8.55 -11.58
C SER A 63 7.40 -8.24 -13.04
N LYS A 64 8.00 -9.20 -13.73
CA LYS A 64 8.34 -9.09 -15.17
C LYS A 64 7.14 -8.75 -16.07
N ASN A 65 5.92 -9.06 -15.65
CA ASN A 65 4.69 -8.85 -16.40
C ASN A 65 3.91 -7.62 -15.89
N ALA A 66 4.59 -6.63 -15.30
CA ALA A 66 4.00 -5.45 -14.68
C ALA A 66 2.99 -5.72 -13.54
N LYS A 67 2.86 -6.97 -13.06
CA LYS A 67 1.99 -7.27 -11.90
C LYS A 67 2.64 -6.75 -10.62
N THR A 68 1.86 -6.02 -9.83
CA THR A 68 2.26 -5.54 -8.50
C THR A 68 2.46 -6.71 -7.53
N ALA A 69 3.30 -6.47 -6.52
CA ALA A 69 3.55 -7.46 -5.48
C ALA A 69 2.25 -7.85 -4.77
N HIS A 70 2.10 -9.15 -4.51
CA HIS A 70 0.93 -9.71 -3.84
C HIS A 70 1.33 -10.88 -2.95
N PHE A 71 0.49 -11.17 -1.96
CA PHE A 71 0.64 -12.37 -1.16
C PHE A 71 -0.07 -13.56 -1.82
N ARG A 72 0.48 -14.75 -1.61
CA ARG A 72 -0.10 -16.02 -2.03
C ARG A 72 0.19 -17.10 -1.00
N HIS A 73 -0.72 -18.06 -0.89
CA HIS A 73 -0.51 -19.26 -0.09
C HIS A 73 0.67 -20.07 -0.65
N LEU A 74 1.41 -20.73 0.23
CA LEU A 74 2.44 -21.67 -0.18
C LEU A 74 1.80 -22.93 -0.82
N PRO A 75 2.40 -23.51 -1.87
CA PRO A 75 1.85 -24.70 -2.53
C PRO A 75 1.61 -25.89 -1.58
N SER A 76 2.45 -26.03 -0.54
CA SER A 76 2.32 -27.08 0.48
C SER A 76 1.01 -27.03 1.26
N PHE A 77 0.37 -25.85 1.35
CA PHE A 77 -0.89 -25.64 2.07
C PHE A 77 -2.10 -25.51 1.13
N LYS A 78 -1.97 -25.86 -0.15
CA LYS A 78 -3.07 -25.77 -1.14
C LYS A 78 -4.32 -26.58 -0.72
N HIS A 79 -4.12 -27.67 0.03
CA HIS A 79 -5.18 -28.54 0.52
C HIS A 79 -6.03 -27.92 1.64
N ILE A 80 -5.57 -26.84 2.28
CA ILE A 80 -6.30 -26.18 3.36
C ILE A 80 -7.36 -25.24 2.76
N PRO A 81 -8.64 -25.38 3.13
CA PRO A 81 -9.68 -24.51 2.60
C PRO A 81 -9.50 -23.07 3.07
N CYS A 82 -9.49 -22.12 2.13
CA CYS A 82 -9.39 -20.70 2.42
C CYS A 82 -10.22 -19.89 1.43
N ALA A 83 -11.00 -18.93 1.94
CA ALA A 83 -11.80 -18.02 1.11
C ALA A 83 -10.95 -17.17 0.14
N TYR A 84 -9.66 -16.98 0.47
CA TYR A 84 -8.72 -16.20 -0.33
C TYR A 84 -7.91 -17.03 -1.33
N HIS A 85 -8.19 -18.33 -1.46
CA HIS A 85 -7.65 -19.11 -2.57
C HIS A 85 -8.24 -18.61 -3.89
N THR A 86 -7.34 -18.21 -4.79
CA THR A 86 -7.68 -17.78 -6.13
C THR A 86 -8.20 -18.98 -6.93
N ILE A 87 -9.31 -18.80 -7.66
CA ILE A 87 -9.79 -19.82 -8.60
C ILE A 87 -8.94 -19.71 -9.87
N GLN A 88 -8.30 -20.80 -10.27
CA GLN A 88 -7.61 -20.86 -11.54
C GLN A 88 -8.62 -21.21 -12.64
N LYS A 89 -8.62 -20.46 -13.75
CA LYS A 89 -9.40 -20.82 -14.95
C LYS A 89 -8.80 -22.07 -15.59
N GLU A 90 -9.59 -22.77 -16.39
CA GLU A 90 -9.07 -23.82 -17.27
C GLU A 90 -7.96 -23.27 -18.16
N GLY A 91 -7.01 -24.14 -18.50
CA GLY A 91 -5.90 -23.76 -19.36
C GLY A 91 -6.34 -23.72 -20.82
N LEU A 92 -5.81 -22.77 -21.58
CA LEU A 92 -6.03 -22.66 -23.02
C LEU A 92 -4.72 -22.93 -23.76
N ASN A 93 -4.83 -23.49 -24.96
CA ASN A 93 -3.71 -23.68 -25.86
C ASN A 93 -3.58 -22.47 -26.78
N TYR A 94 -2.62 -21.59 -26.48
CA TYR A 94 -2.42 -20.35 -27.23
C TYR A 94 -1.48 -20.60 -28.41
N VAL A 95 -1.99 -20.44 -29.62
CA VAL A 95 -1.22 -20.72 -30.86
C VAL A 95 -0.47 -19.50 -31.39
N ASN A 96 -0.79 -18.30 -30.88
CA ASN A 96 -0.20 -17.04 -31.32
C ASN A 96 0.55 -16.34 -30.18
N ASP A 97 1.74 -15.82 -30.48
CA ASP A 97 2.58 -15.08 -29.54
C ASP A 97 2.92 -13.68 -30.08
N GLU A 98 2.93 -12.68 -29.21
CA GLU A 98 3.47 -11.34 -29.50
C GLU A 98 4.75 -11.09 -28.67
N LEU A 99 5.79 -10.58 -29.32
CA LEU A 99 7.03 -10.19 -28.65
C LEU A 99 6.82 -8.90 -27.86
N THR A 100 6.94 -9.01 -26.54
CA THR A 100 6.80 -7.90 -25.59
C THR A 100 8.07 -7.71 -24.77
N ARG A 101 8.19 -6.53 -24.15
CA ARG A 101 9.34 -6.19 -23.30
C ARG A 101 9.07 -6.59 -21.85
N GLU A 102 10.10 -7.08 -21.16
CA GLU A 102 10.03 -7.34 -19.72
C GLU A 102 9.91 -6.03 -18.93
N THR A 103 9.12 -6.04 -17.86
CA THR A 103 9.07 -4.93 -16.91
C THR A 103 10.17 -5.06 -15.86
N GLU A 104 10.93 -3.98 -15.65
CA GLU A 104 11.88 -3.84 -14.57
C GLU A 104 11.47 -2.66 -13.68
N GLU A 105 11.56 -2.82 -12.36
CA GLU A 105 11.25 -1.72 -11.44
C GLU A 105 12.30 -0.60 -11.58
N ASP A 106 11.83 0.64 -11.74
CA ASP A 106 12.71 1.79 -11.62
C ASP A 106 12.95 2.15 -10.15
N GLY A 107 14.21 2.13 -9.74
CA GLY A 107 14.62 2.57 -8.42
C GLY A 107 14.61 4.10 -8.26
N HIS A 108 14.69 4.85 -9.36
CA HIS A 108 14.80 6.31 -9.34
C HIS A 108 13.47 7.02 -9.52
N PHE A 109 12.41 6.28 -9.89
CA PHE A 109 11.10 6.86 -10.16
C PHE A 109 9.99 6.03 -9.52
N LYS A 110 9.07 6.72 -8.83
CA LYS A 110 7.88 6.15 -8.20
C LYS A 110 6.66 6.91 -8.69
N ARG A 111 5.56 6.18 -8.94
CA ARG A 111 4.30 6.76 -9.40
C ARG A 111 3.21 6.45 -8.40
N VAL A 112 2.44 7.47 -8.02
CA VAL A 112 1.25 7.32 -7.20
C VAL A 112 0.08 7.78 -8.05
N LYS A 113 -0.64 6.83 -8.67
CA LYS A 113 -1.83 7.14 -9.49
C LYS A 113 -2.98 7.62 -8.60
N GLU A 114 -3.19 6.91 -7.50
CA GLU A 114 -4.19 7.22 -6.47
C GLU A 114 -3.75 6.62 -5.13
N TRP A 115 -4.23 7.19 -4.03
CA TRP A 115 -4.04 6.64 -2.68
C TRP A 115 -5.12 5.61 -2.36
N ALA A 116 -4.77 4.62 -1.53
CA ALA A 116 -5.73 3.66 -0.99
C ALA A 116 -6.83 4.37 -0.20
N LYS A 117 -8.09 4.15 -0.60
CA LYS A 117 -9.28 4.82 -0.02
C LYS A 117 -9.78 4.15 1.25
N LEU A 118 -9.55 2.85 1.39
CA LEU A 118 -9.98 2.04 2.52
C LEU A 118 -8.77 1.31 3.12
N PRO A 119 -8.85 0.90 4.39
CA PRO A 119 -7.90 -0.04 4.96
C PRO A 119 -7.86 -1.37 4.18
N PRO A 120 -6.71 -2.07 4.11
CA PRO A 120 -6.56 -3.37 3.46
C PRO A 120 -7.65 -4.37 3.86
N GLU A 121 -8.02 -4.40 5.14
CA GLU A 121 -8.99 -5.33 5.71
C GLU A 121 -10.40 -5.17 5.09
N GLU A 122 -10.81 -3.94 4.76
CA GLU A 122 -12.11 -3.66 4.13
C GLU A 122 -12.21 -4.22 2.71
N TYR A 123 -11.10 -4.22 1.97
CA TYR A 123 -11.05 -4.84 0.64
C TYR A 123 -11.17 -6.37 0.69
N MET A 124 -10.96 -6.99 1.86
CA MET A 124 -11.04 -8.44 2.08
C MET A 124 -12.39 -8.91 2.66
N LYS A 125 -13.32 -8.00 2.96
CA LYS A 125 -14.64 -8.33 3.55
C LYS A 125 -15.67 -8.90 2.57
N GLY A 126 -15.38 -8.91 1.27
CA GLY A 126 -16.27 -9.50 0.27
C GLY A 126 -16.00 -10.99 0.04
N ASP A 127 -17.04 -11.82 -0.06
CA ASP A 127 -16.95 -13.24 -0.47
C ASP A 127 -16.61 -13.43 -1.97
N LYS A 128 -16.11 -12.39 -2.64
CA LYS A 128 -15.70 -12.48 -4.04
C LYS A 128 -14.43 -13.32 -4.13
N LYS A 129 -14.59 -14.60 -4.45
CA LYS A 129 -13.48 -15.43 -4.93
C LYS A 129 -12.88 -14.74 -6.16
N VAL A 130 -11.62 -14.35 -6.05
CA VAL A 130 -10.89 -13.73 -7.15
C VAL A 130 -10.52 -14.84 -8.13
N THR A 131 -10.95 -14.70 -9.37
CA THR A 131 -10.48 -15.58 -10.44
C THR A 131 -9.13 -15.09 -10.95
N TYR A 132 -8.18 -16.02 -11.09
CA TYR A 132 -6.89 -15.73 -11.67
C TYR A 132 -7.09 -15.40 -13.15
N ASN A 133 -6.95 -14.11 -13.49
CA ASN A 133 -7.04 -13.61 -14.86
C ASN A 133 -5.66 -13.51 -15.53
N GLY A 134 -4.68 -14.28 -15.06
CA GLY A 134 -3.41 -14.39 -15.77
C GLY A 134 -3.45 -15.51 -16.81
N ILE A 135 -2.43 -15.52 -17.68
CA ILE A 135 -2.25 -16.56 -18.69
C ILE A 135 -2.10 -17.91 -17.98
N ASN A 136 -2.92 -18.87 -18.39
CA ASN A 136 -2.85 -20.27 -17.99
C ASN A 136 -2.72 -21.10 -19.28
N HIS A 137 -1.48 -21.33 -19.72
CA HIS A 137 -1.21 -22.06 -20.94
C HIS A 137 -1.23 -23.57 -20.68
N ASP A 138 -2.08 -24.28 -21.42
CA ASP A 138 -2.20 -25.75 -21.36
C ASP A 138 -2.18 -26.31 -22.79
N PRO A 139 -1.14 -27.07 -23.19
CA PRO A 139 -1.07 -27.68 -24.52
C PRO A 139 -2.24 -28.61 -24.86
N GLU A 140 -2.90 -29.19 -23.85
CA GLU A 140 -4.07 -30.08 -24.02
C GLU A 140 -5.41 -29.33 -23.89
N GLY A 141 -5.36 -28.02 -23.61
CA GLY A 141 -6.55 -27.17 -23.47
C GLY A 141 -7.19 -26.79 -24.81
N GLU A 142 -8.34 -26.11 -24.74
CA GLU A 142 -9.03 -25.60 -25.92
C GLU A 142 -8.14 -24.59 -26.67
N ILE A 143 -8.08 -24.73 -28.00
CA ILE A 143 -7.27 -23.86 -28.85
C ILE A 143 -7.87 -22.47 -28.88
N THR A 144 -7.04 -21.45 -28.64
CA THR A 144 -7.43 -20.05 -28.73
C THR A 144 -6.49 -19.28 -29.65
N GLU A 145 -7.07 -18.42 -30.49
CA GLU A 145 -6.33 -17.49 -31.35
C GLU A 145 -5.88 -16.23 -30.60
N GLU A 146 -6.26 -16.07 -29.32
CA GLU A 146 -5.80 -14.98 -28.47
C GLU A 146 -4.28 -14.95 -28.42
N VAL A 147 -3.72 -13.76 -28.63
CA VAL A 147 -2.27 -13.57 -28.66
C VAL A 147 -1.74 -13.43 -27.24
N ILE A 148 -0.74 -14.23 -26.87
CA ILE A 148 -0.06 -14.09 -25.58
C ILE A 148 1.24 -13.32 -25.68
N PRO A 149 1.52 -12.42 -24.72
CA PRO A 149 2.79 -11.72 -24.64
C PRO A 149 3.92 -12.69 -24.23
N ARG A 150 4.94 -12.82 -25.08
CA ARG A 150 6.22 -13.48 -24.76
C ARG A 150 7.36 -12.47 -24.69
N HIS A 151 8.24 -12.65 -23.71
CA HIS A 151 9.34 -11.72 -23.47
C HIS A 151 10.49 -11.95 -24.43
N ASN A 152 10.92 -10.88 -25.10
CA ASN A 152 12.04 -10.91 -26.05
C ASN A 152 13.42 -10.63 -25.39
N GLY A 153 13.47 -10.54 -24.06
CA GLY A 153 14.67 -10.20 -23.29
C GLY A 153 14.99 -8.70 -23.18
N SER A 154 14.32 -7.83 -23.96
CA SER A 154 14.44 -6.37 -23.79
C SER A 154 13.62 -5.91 -22.57
N LYS A 155 14.12 -4.90 -21.86
CA LYS A 155 13.54 -4.43 -20.58
C LYS A 155 13.03 -2.99 -20.69
N VAL A 156 11.92 -2.71 -20.02
CA VAL A 156 11.37 -1.36 -19.81
C VAL A 156 11.30 -1.08 -18.32
N LYS A 157 11.85 0.07 -17.90
CA LYS A 157 11.75 0.52 -16.52
C LYS A 157 10.37 1.12 -16.25
N VAL A 158 9.71 0.64 -15.21
CA VAL A 158 8.41 1.13 -14.75
C VAL A 158 8.53 1.49 -13.28
N GLY A 159 8.09 2.70 -12.92
CA GLY A 159 8.03 3.10 -11.52
C GLY A 159 7.05 2.22 -10.75
N SER A 160 7.42 1.76 -9.55
CA SER A 160 6.49 1.00 -8.72
C SER A 160 5.34 1.90 -8.26
N ASN A 161 4.13 1.33 -8.24
CA ASN A 161 2.99 1.97 -7.62
C ASN A 161 3.18 1.92 -6.10
N ILE A 162 3.18 3.09 -5.46
CA ILE A 162 3.06 3.22 -4.01
C ILE A 162 1.63 3.66 -3.75
N GLU A 163 0.90 2.93 -2.92
CA GLU A 163 -0.53 3.20 -2.70
C GLU A 163 -0.80 3.85 -1.34
N THR A 164 0.22 4.01 -0.48
CA THR A 164 0.06 4.59 0.86
C THR A 164 1.15 5.61 1.22
N VAL A 165 0.77 6.63 1.99
CA VAL A 165 1.73 7.57 2.61
C VAL A 165 2.61 6.85 3.65
N GLN A 166 2.10 5.78 4.26
CA GLN A 166 2.82 4.99 5.27
C GLN A 166 4.13 4.41 4.73
N TYR A 167 4.10 3.88 3.50
CA TYR A 167 5.31 3.37 2.83
C TYR A 167 6.40 4.44 2.73
N ILE A 168 6.01 5.69 2.42
CA ILE A 168 6.92 6.83 2.36
C ILE A 168 7.52 7.12 3.74
N CYS A 169 6.72 7.08 4.80
CA CYS A 169 7.19 7.31 6.16
C CYS A 169 8.27 6.31 6.60
N TRP A 170 8.10 5.02 6.29
CA TRP A 170 9.06 3.98 6.68
C TRP A 170 10.34 3.98 5.86
N ASN A 171 10.25 4.41 4.61
CA ASN A 171 11.37 4.39 3.66
C ASN A 171 11.90 5.80 3.35
N LEU A 172 11.63 6.78 4.22
CA LEU A 172 11.84 8.20 3.93
C LEU A 172 13.25 8.47 3.43
N ASP A 173 14.27 8.03 4.17
CA ASP A 173 15.68 8.27 3.85
C ASP A 173 16.07 7.74 2.47
N ALA A 174 15.60 6.53 2.12
CA ALA A 174 15.86 5.91 0.82
C ALA A 174 15.10 6.60 -0.32
N LEU A 175 13.99 7.26 -0.03
CA LEU A 175 13.09 7.86 -1.02
C LEU A 175 13.31 9.37 -1.24
N LEU A 176 14.06 10.07 -0.37
CA LEU A 176 14.20 11.53 -0.40
C LEU A 176 14.60 12.10 -1.78
N ASN A 177 15.52 11.44 -2.49
CA ASN A 177 16.02 11.87 -3.80
C ASN A 177 15.37 11.13 -4.98
N VAL A 178 14.45 10.20 -4.70
CA VAL A 178 13.71 9.45 -5.71
C VAL A 178 12.64 10.36 -6.31
N GLY A 179 12.47 10.33 -7.63
CA GLY A 179 11.45 11.10 -8.33
C GLY A 179 10.05 10.53 -8.09
N PHE A 180 9.11 11.36 -7.65
CA PHE A 180 7.71 10.99 -7.42
C PHE A 180 6.78 11.75 -8.36
N SER A 181 5.81 11.04 -8.91
CA SER A 181 4.61 11.62 -9.51
C SER A 181 3.43 11.34 -8.59
N LEU A 182 2.91 12.39 -7.94
CA LEU A 182 1.77 12.31 -7.01
C LEU A 182 0.43 12.50 -7.75
N PRO A 183 -0.69 12.04 -7.16
CA PRO A 183 -1.99 12.22 -7.79
C PRO A 183 -2.27 13.69 -8.09
N GLY A 184 -2.78 13.97 -9.29
CA GLY A 184 -3.10 15.34 -9.72
C GLY A 184 -1.89 16.21 -10.10
N LYS A 185 -0.65 15.74 -9.98
CA LYS A 185 0.55 16.46 -10.44
C LYS A 185 1.14 15.77 -11.68
N GLN A 186 1.30 16.53 -12.78
CA GLN A 186 1.92 16.03 -14.00
C GLN A 186 3.45 15.95 -13.90
N ALA A 187 4.06 16.83 -13.09
CA ALA A 187 5.51 16.86 -12.92
C ALA A 187 6.00 15.73 -12.01
N THR A 188 7.11 15.10 -12.41
CA THR A 188 7.87 14.19 -11.56
C THR A 188 8.98 14.98 -10.88
N LEU A 189 8.98 15.03 -9.55
CA LEU A 189 9.95 15.78 -8.75
C LEU A 189 10.53 14.90 -7.64
N PRO A 190 11.76 15.13 -7.18
CA PRO A 190 12.30 14.45 -6.01
C PRO A 190 11.34 14.54 -4.81
N LEU A 191 11.23 13.47 -4.01
CA LEU A 191 10.32 13.44 -2.86
C LEU A 191 10.53 14.64 -1.93
N LYS A 192 11.79 15.00 -1.65
CA LYS A 192 12.15 16.16 -0.82
C LYS A 192 11.54 17.48 -1.31
N ASP A 193 11.35 17.64 -2.62
CA ASP A 193 10.79 18.85 -3.23
C ASP A 193 9.25 18.84 -3.23
N LEU A 194 8.64 17.68 -2.98
CA LEU A 194 7.21 17.50 -2.84
C LEU A 194 6.74 17.56 -1.37
N LEU A 195 7.66 17.48 -0.41
CA LEU A 195 7.37 17.56 1.01
C LEU A 195 7.13 19.01 1.45
N TYR A 196 5.89 19.31 1.83
CA TYR A 196 5.51 20.63 2.29
C TYR A 196 5.51 20.72 3.82
N SER A 197 6.38 21.56 4.39
CA SER A 197 6.40 21.79 5.83
C SER A 197 5.18 22.58 6.28
N THR A 198 4.48 22.12 7.33
CA THR A 198 3.39 22.90 7.94
C THR A 198 3.86 24.22 8.55
N GLN A 199 5.18 24.39 8.78
CA GLN A 199 5.79 25.66 9.17
C GLN A 199 5.78 26.71 8.06
N MET A 200 5.62 26.29 6.80
CA MET A 200 5.60 27.20 5.65
C MET A 200 4.19 27.54 5.18
N LEU A 201 3.15 27.03 5.84
CA LEU A 201 1.76 27.27 5.48
C LEU A 201 1.42 28.77 5.49
N ARG A 202 1.02 29.28 4.32
CA ARG A 202 0.52 30.64 4.10
C ARG A 202 -0.93 30.60 3.62
N ARG A 203 -1.64 31.73 3.74
CA ARG A 203 -3.08 31.82 3.41
C ARG A 203 -3.40 31.67 1.92
N ASP A 204 -2.43 31.99 1.08
CA ASP A 204 -2.48 31.93 -0.39
C ASP A 204 -2.09 30.56 -0.96
N ILE A 205 -1.95 29.53 -0.11
CA ILE A 205 -1.63 28.20 -0.60
C ILE A 205 -2.78 27.66 -1.47
N SER A 206 -2.40 27.06 -2.61
CA SER A 206 -3.33 26.40 -3.52
C SER A 206 -4.14 25.32 -2.78
N GLU A 207 -5.43 25.19 -3.14
CA GLU A 207 -6.30 24.12 -2.65
C GLU A 207 -5.93 22.74 -3.22
N GLU A 208 -4.96 22.67 -4.14
CA GLU A 208 -4.44 21.41 -4.64
C GLU A 208 -3.89 20.54 -3.51
N PRO A 209 -4.20 19.22 -3.52
CA PRO A 209 -3.65 18.31 -2.54
C PRO A 209 -2.12 18.24 -2.59
N GLN A 210 -1.48 18.27 -1.42
CA GLN A 210 -0.03 18.19 -1.27
C GLN A 210 0.35 17.21 -0.16
N LEU A 211 1.61 16.77 -0.19
CA LEU A 211 2.19 15.92 0.84
C LEU A 211 2.79 16.80 1.95
N PHE A 212 2.08 16.91 3.06
CA PHE A 212 2.49 17.74 4.19
C PHE A 212 3.22 16.94 5.26
N TYR A 213 4.10 17.60 6.00
CA TYR A 213 4.64 17.08 7.24
C TYR A 213 4.73 18.15 8.33
N GLY A 214 4.49 17.75 9.57
CA GLY A 214 4.48 18.68 10.70
C GLY A 214 4.61 18.01 12.06
N LYS A 215 5.03 18.79 13.07
CA LYS A 215 5.18 18.30 14.43
C LYS A 215 3.84 18.27 15.15
N MET A 216 3.47 17.11 15.69
CA MET A 216 2.29 16.94 16.50
C MET A 216 2.46 17.60 17.87
N LYS A 217 1.46 18.38 18.29
CA LYS A 217 1.47 19.14 19.55
C LYS A 217 0.34 18.76 20.50
N GLY A 218 -0.67 18.06 20.00
CA GLY A 218 -1.76 17.58 20.82
C GLY A 218 -2.64 16.61 20.07
N PHE A 219 -3.30 15.75 20.83
CA PHE A 219 -4.30 14.81 20.37
C PHE A 219 -5.53 14.95 21.26
N HIS A 220 -6.72 14.89 20.69
CA HIS A 220 -7.95 14.93 21.45
C HIS A 220 -8.92 13.91 20.90
N TYR A 221 -9.27 12.93 21.73
CA TYR A 221 -10.32 11.97 21.43
C TYR A 221 -11.67 12.68 21.43
N GLN A 222 -12.48 12.46 20.39
CA GLN A 222 -13.85 12.96 20.33
C GLN A 222 -14.80 11.85 19.88
N ALA A 223 -16.10 12.03 20.14
CA ALA A 223 -17.10 10.99 19.87
C ALA A 223 -17.20 10.58 18.39
N PHE A 224 -16.93 11.50 17.45
CA PHE A 224 -17.11 11.26 16.01
C PHE A 224 -15.79 11.27 15.22
N SER A 225 -14.87 12.15 15.59
CA SER A 225 -13.57 12.26 14.95
C SER A 225 -12.53 12.74 15.95
N ASN A 226 -11.44 12.02 16.04
CA ASN A 226 -10.29 12.46 16.80
C ASN A 226 -9.68 13.68 16.12
N ARG A 227 -9.15 14.59 16.93
CA ARG A 227 -8.56 15.83 16.47
C ARG A 227 -7.09 15.88 16.83
N THR A 228 -6.24 15.91 15.81
CA THR A 228 -4.82 16.17 15.98
C THR A 228 -4.51 17.65 15.78
N LYS A 229 -3.69 18.21 16.67
CA LYS A 229 -3.14 19.57 16.58
C LYS A 229 -1.71 19.50 16.04
N ILE A 230 -1.47 20.06 14.86
CA ILE A 230 -0.16 20.13 14.21
C ILE A 230 0.39 21.56 14.27
N GLN A 231 1.67 21.68 14.60
CA GLN A 231 2.36 22.97 14.69
C GLN A 231 2.52 23.61 13.29
N CYS A 232 2.14 24.87 13.17
CA CYS A 232 2.43 25.74 12.02
C CYS A 232 3.39 26.85 12.43
N HIS A 233 3.67 27.79 11.51
CA HIS A 233 4.54 28.94 11.76
C HIS A 233 4.11 29.74 13.01
N GLY A 234 5.07 30.03 13.91
CA GLY A 234 4.83 30.78 15.14
C GLY A 234 3.87 30.04 16.09
N ASN A 235 2.89 30.75 16.67
CA ASN A 235 1.90 30.17 17.59
C ASN A 235 0.63 29.66 16.90
N LYS A 236 0.68 29.42 15.58
CA LYS A 236 -0.46 28.93 14.80
C LYS A 236 -0.46 27.40 14.75
N PHE A 237 -1.66 26.84 14.57
CA PHE A 237 -1.88 25.41 14.47
C PHE A 237 -2.87 25.09 13.38
N MET A 238 -2.69 23.92 12.78
CA MET A 238 -3.69 23.29 11.93
C MET A 238 -4.25 22.06 12.62
N TYR A 239 -5.47 21.69 12.23
CA TYR A 239 -6.16 20.53 12.77
C TYR A 239 -6.40 19.48 11.68
N ILE A 240 -6.12 18.24 12.05
CA ILE A 240 -6.42 17.05 11.26
C ILE A 240 -7.50 16.27 12.01
N TYR A 241 -8.51 15.83 11.28
CA TYR A 241 -9.60 15.03 11.82
C TYR A 241 -9.50 13.61 11.27
N THR A 242 -9.48 12.63 12.17
CA THR A 242 -9.36 11.20 11.83
C THR A 242 -10.41 10.40 12.59
N LYS A 243 -10.72 9.21 12.09
CA LYS A 243 -11.61 8.27 12.77
C LYS A 243 -10.83 7.43 13.77
N ASN A 244 -11.44 7.11 14.90
CA ASN A 244 -10.76 6.35 15.96
C ASN A 244 -10.26 4.99 15.50
N GLU A 245 -11.02 4.29 14.65
CA GLU A 245 -10.62 2.98 14.14
C GLU A 245 -9.34 3.05 13.28
N LEU A 246 -9.14 4.15 12.54
CA LEU A 246 -7.95 4.36 11.70
C LEU A 246 -6.72 4.73 12.53
N ASP A 247 -6.94 5.49 13.61
CA ASP A 247 -5.91 5.94 14.53
C ASP A 247 -5.33 4.76 15.31
N GLU A 248 -6.19 3.94 15.90
CA GLU A 248 -5.80 2.74 16.64
C GLU A 248 -5.03 1.75 15.76
N ARG A 249 -5.53 1.52 14.53
CA ARG A 249 -4.87 0.65 13.54
C ARG A 249 -3.41 1.05 13.27
N ARG A 250 -3.10 2.35 13.33
CA ARG A 250 -1.76 2.89 13.07
C ARG A 250 -0.97 3.21 14.32
N SER A 251 -1.47 2.82 15.50
CA SER A 251 -0.89 3.23 16.79
C SER A 251 -0.66 4.75 16.85
N TYR A 252 -1.62 5.50 16.34
CA TYR A 252 -1.59 6.95 16.25
C TYR A 252 -2.49 7.54 17.34
N GLY A 253 -1.90 8.29 18.26
CA GLY A 253 -2.65 8.80 19.41
C GLY A 253 -1.85 9.78 20.27
N ALA A 254 -2.22 9.90 21.54
CA ALA A 254 -1.59 10.82 22.47
C ALA A 254 -0.09 10.51 22.73
N ASP A 255 0.31 9.25 22.59
CA ASP A 255 1.69 8.77 22.64
C ASP A 255 2.57 9.29 21.48
N SER A 256 1.92 9.72 20.39
CA SER A 256 2.58 10.31 19.22
C SER A 256 2.83 11.81 19.35
N ILE A 257 2.42 12.45 20.45
CA ILE A 257 2.68 13.87 20.70
C ILE A 257 4.20 14.13 20.70
N GLY A 258 4.62 15.15 19.95
CA GLY A 258 6.03 15.49 19.75
C GLY A 258 6.68 14.81 18.54
N ARG A 259 6.06 13.79 17.94
CA ARG A 259 6.52 13.17 16.68
C ARG A 259 6.15 14.03 15.47
N TYR A 260 6.82 13.77 14.35
CA TYR A 260 6.44 14.31 13.05
C TYR A 260 5.42 13.39 12.39
N VAL A 261 4.39 13.99 11.80
CA VAL A 261 3.32 13.30 11.10
C VAL A 261 3.34 13.74 9.65
N MET A 262 3.20 12.79 8.73
CA MET A 262 3.07 13.04 7.29
C MET A 262 1.66 12.68 6.83
N PHE A 263 1.08 13.52 5.98
CA PHE A 263 -0.28 13.34 5.48
C PHE A 263 -0.43 13.96 4.09
N TYR A 264 -1.32 13.42 3.28
CA TYR A 264 -1.64 13.96 1.97
C TYR A 264 -3.09 14.47 1.96
N GLY A 265 -3.29 15.70 1.50
CA GLY A 265 -4.62 16.30 1.50
C GLY A 265 -4.62 17.73 1.03
N SER A 266 -5.81 18.32 0.97
CA SER A 266 -6.00 19.75 0.68
C SER A 266 -6.18 20.51 2.00
N VAL A 267 -5.59 21.69 2.06
CA VAL A 267 -5.76 22.60 3.20
C VAL A 267 -6.88 23.59 2.88
N LYS A 268 -7.85 23.71 3.78
CA LYS A 268 -8.93 24.70 3.74
C LYS A 268 -8.83 25.63 4.93
N TRP A 269 -9.30 26.85 4.73
CA TRP A 269 -9.39 27.88 5.77
C TRP A 269 -10.86 28.05 6.14
N ASP A 270 -11.18 27.81 7.41
CA ASP A 270 -12.50 28.12 7.97
C ASP A 270 -12.68 29.64 8.08
N GLU A 271 -13.92 30.12 7.98
CA GLU A 271 -14.31 31.54 8.13
C GLU A 271 -13.82 32.13 9.47
N GLN A 272 -13.63 31.28 10.49
CA GLN A 272 -13.05 31.62 11.79
C GLN A 272 -11.50 31.63 11.83
N LYS A 273 -10.80 31.62 10.68
CA LYS A 273 -9.32 31.59 10.55
C LYS A 273 -8.65 30.31 11.08
N LYS A 274 -9.38 29.20 11.22
CA LYS A 274 -8.80 27.88 11.57
C LYS A 274 -8.37 27.15 10.30
N THR A 275 -7.16 26.61 10.31
CA THR A 275 -6.63 25.78 9.22
C THR A 275 -7.07 24.34 9.42
N ILE A 276 -7.85 23.80 8.49
CA ILE A 276 -8.34 22.43 8.50
C ILE A 276 -7.76 21.71 7.29
N CYS A 277 -7.19 20.52 7.49
CA CYS A 277 -6.80 19.68 6.37
C CYS A 277 -7.82 18.54 6.21
N HIS A 278 -8.34 18.39 4.99
CA HIS A 278 -9.07 17.19 4.61
C HIS A 278 -8.07 16.17 4.09
N VAL A 279 -7.74 15.21 4.94
CA VAL A 279 -6.92 14.06 4.58
C VAL A 279 -7.76 13.14 3.69
N ARG A 280 -7.21 12.75 2.53
CA ARG A 280 -7.84 11.79 1.62
C ARG A 280 -7.37 10.37 1.92
#